data_AF-A0A1G3YMS8-F1
#
_entry.id   AF-A0A1G3YMS8-F1
#
_cell.length_a   1.000
_cell.length_b   1.000
_cell.length_c   1.000
_cell.angle_alpha   90.00
_cell.angle_beta   90.00
_cell.angle_gamma   90.00
#
_symmetry.space_group_name_H-M   'P 1'
#
loop_
_entity.id
_entity.type
_entity.pdbx_description
1 polymer ?
#
loop_
_entity_poly.entity_id
_entity_poly.type
_entity_poly.pdbx_seq_one_letter_code
_entity_poly.pdbx_strand_id
1 'polypeptide(L)'
;MLGKIRSTGVFGTIERTGLRYLNVFERRILDGIRMKLSLNDSAIIDESTTIRTEFLKSGIVSILQVNNNVEITVGERSFRGSLIDIDCLANLGESQDDFFMHSNEVIERSHNREKELFYSLLTSETLAMFNPEYEEKV
;
A
#
# COMPACT_ATOMS: atom_id res chain seq x y z
N MET A 1 -12.26 -0.62 19.23
CA MET A 1 -11.29 -1.71 19.48
C MET A 1 -10.05 -1.19 20.20
N LEU A 2 -9.34 -0.21 19.64
CA LEU A 2 -8.15 0.43 20.22
C LEU A 2 -8.32 0.95 21.67
N GLY A 3 -9.45 1.60 22.00
CA GLY A 3 -9.70 2.08 23.37
C GLY A 3 -9.77 0.97 24.44
N LYS A 4 -10.23 -0.24 24.08
CA LYS A 4 -10.24 -1.40 24.99
C LYS A 4 -8.85 -1.97 25.21
N ILE A 5 -7.97 -1.82 24.22
CA ILE A 5 -6.56 -2.25 24.29
C ILE A 5 -5.79 -1.30 25.20
N ARG A 6 -6.01 0.01 25.09
CA ARG A 6 -5.42 1.01 26.02
C ARG A 6 -5.69 0.67 27.48
N SER A 7 -6.93 0.29 27.81
CA SER A 7 -7.33 0.02 29.19
C SER A 7 -6.70 -1.24 29.81
N THR A 8 -6.03 -2.10 29.03
CA THR A 8 -5.36 -3.28 29.60
C THR A 8 -4.02 -2.93 30.24
N GLY A 9 -3.38 -1.82 29.86
CA GLY A 9 -2.07 -1.40 30.37
C GLY A 9 -0.94 -2.38 30.07
N VAL A 10 -1.15 -3.32 29.14
CA VAL A 10 -0.19 -4.40 28.84
C VAL A 10 1.00 -3.90 28.02
N PHE A 11 0.85 -2.80 27.28
CA PHE A 11 1.92 -2.28 26.41
C PHE A 11 2.70 -1.18 27.13
N GLY A 12 4.01 -1.38 27.27
CA GLY A 12 4.92 -0.33 27.75
C GLY A 12 5.25 0.69 26.66
N THR A 13 5.59 0.18 25.47
CA THR A 13 6.04 0.98 24.33
C THR A 13 5.33 0.53 23.06
N ILE A 14 4.96 1.49 22.22
CA ILE A 14 4.48 1.27 20.86
C ILE A 14 5.66 1.51 19.92
N GLU A 15 6.27 0.42 19.44
CA GLU A 15 7.46 0.49 18.58
C GLU A 15 7.12 0.99 17.17
N ARG A 16 6.04 0.48 16.57
CA ARG A 16 5.61 0.84 15.22
C ARG A 16 4.12 0.60 15.00
N THR A 17 3.57 1.30 14.01
CA THR A 17 2.31 0.92 13.37
C THR A 17 2.55 0.49 11.93
N GLY A 18 1.66 -0.33 11.39
CA GLY A 18 1.65 -0.72 9.99
C GLY A 18 0.24 -0.60 9.43
N LEU A 19 0.11 0.04 8.27
CA LEU A 19 -1.14 0.17 7.55
C LEU A 19 -0.95 -0.36 6.13
N ARG A 20 -1.65 -1.45 5.80
CA ARG A 20 -1.46 -2.20 4.57
C ARG A 20 -2.68 -2.15 3.66
N TYR A 21 -2.45 -1.85 2.39
CA TYR A 21 -3.45 -1.86 1.33
C TYR A 21 -3.09 -2.92 0.28
N LEU A 22 -4.08 -3.74 -0.07
CA LEU A 22 -3.97 -4.78 -1.09
C LEU A 22 -4.91 -4.45 -2.24
N ASN A 23 -4.34 -4.00 -3.36
CA ASN A 23 -5.08 -3.62 -4.57
C ASN A 23 -4.95 -4.74 -5.60
N VAL A 24 -6.06 -5.48 -5.81
CA VAL A 24 -6.13 -6.64 -6.69
C VAL A 24 -6.69 -6.25 -8.06
N PHE A 25 -6.05 -6.73 -9.13
CA PHE A 25 -6.43 -6.47 -10.51
C PHE A 25 -6.62 -7.78 -11.28
N GLU A 26 -7.76 -7.96 -11.94
CA GLU A 26 -8.01 -9.10 -12.85
C GLU A 26 -7.34 -8.92 -14.23
N ARG A 27 -6.20 -8.22 -14.24
CA ARG A 27 -5.41 -7.90 -15.44
C ARG A 27 -3.94 -7.74 -15.04
N ARG A 28 -3.05 -7.82 -16.04
CA ARG A 28 -1.67 -7.33 -15.88
C ARG A 28 -1.67 -5.83 -15.59
N ILE A 29 -0.70 -5.40 -14.78
CA ILE A 29 -0.65 -4.04 -14.23
C ILE A 29 0.61 -3.28 -14.64
N LEU A 30 1.67 -3.97 -15.09
CA LEU A 30 2.93 -3.32 -15.48
C LEU A 30 2.76 -2.32 -16.62
N ASP A 31 1.80 -2.53 -17.53
CA ASP A 31 1.45 -1.57 -18.57
C ASP A 31 0.50 -0.46 -18.12
N GLY A 32 -0.08 -0.60 -16.93
CA GLY A 32 -0.98 0.38 -16.32
C GLY A 32 -0.34 1.26 -15.24
N ILE A 33 0.97 1.08 -15.00
CA ILE A 33 1.74 1.88 -14.04
C ILE A 33 2.93 2.56 -14.69
N ARG A 34 3.40 3.63 -14.04
CA ARG A 34 4.60 4.41 -14.37
C ARG A 34 5.87 3.68 -13.91
N MET A 35 6.00 2.42 -14.31
CA MET A 35 7.17 1.57 -14.07
C MET A 35 7.54 0.90 -15.38
N LYS A 36 8.82 0.98 -15.75
CA LYS A 36 9.35 0.33 -16.95
C LYS A 36 10.41 -0.67 -16.55
N LEU A 37 10.26 -1.90 -17.01
CA LEU A 37 11.16 -3.01 -16.72
C LEU A 37 11.62 -3.62 -18.03
N SER A 38 12.91 -3.93 -18.09
CA SER A 38 13.51 -4.60 -19.23
C SER A 38 14.62 -5.53 -18.78
N LEU A 39 14.76 -6.67 -19.45
CA LEU A 39 15.85 -7.61 -19.28
C LEU A 39 16.43 -7.94 -20.66
N ASN A 40 17.74 -7.72 -20.84
CA ASN A 40 18.42 -7.88 -22.14
C ASN A 40 17.69 -7.13 -23.28
N ASP A 41 17.39 -5.86 -23.05
CA ASP A 41 16.64 -4.97 -23.97
C ASP A 41 15.21 -5.43 -24.33
N SER A 42 14.72 -6.51 -23.73
CA SER A 42 13.35 -6.98 -23.88
C SER A 42 12.48 -6.45 -22.76
N ALA A 43 11.36 -5.81 -23.09
CA ALA A 43 10.41 -5.30 -22.10
C ALA A 43 9.75 -6.46 -21.34
N ILE A 44 9.64 -6.33 -20.03
CA ILE A 44 8.89 -7.27 -19.17
C ILE A 44 7.47 -6.74 -19.02
N ILE A 45 6.50 -7.48 -19.54
CA ILE A 45 5.09 -7.04 -19.60
C ILE A 45 4.16 -8.17 -19.17
N ASP A 46 4.30 -9.34 -19.79
CA ASP A 46 3.41 -10.49 -19.60
C ASP A 46 4.01 -11.53 -18.66
N GLU A 47 5.29 -11.42 -18.32
CA GLU A 47 5.95 -12.38 -17.44
C GLU A 47 5.44 -12.26 -16.02
N SER A 48 5.30 -13.42 -15.37
CA SER A 48 5.05 -13.48 -13.92
C SER A 48 6.21 -12.82 -13.19
N THR A 49 5.96 -11.66 -12.62
CA THR A 49 7.02 -10.77 -12.11
C THR A 49 6.65 -10.26 -10.74
N THR A 50 7.59 -10.27 -9.80
CA THR A 50 7.42 -9.64 -8.48
C THR A 50 8.54 -8.63 -8.25
N ILE A 51 8.16 -7.41 -7.90
CA ILE A 51 9.09 -6.32 -7.59
C ILE A 51 8.76 -5.85 -6.20
N ARG A 52 9.77 -5.76 -5.35
CA ARG A 52 9.65 -5.24 -3.99
C ARG A 52 10.66 -4.12 -3.82
N THR A 53 10.20 -2.99 -3.30
CA THR A 53 11.04 -1.84 -2.99
C THR A 53 10.53 -1.14 -1.74
N GLU A 54 11.41 -0.42 -1.05
CA GLU A 54 11.10 0.31 0.18
C GLU A 54 11.43 1.79 -0.01
N PHE A 55 10.52 2.66 0.42
CA PHE A 55 10.70 4.10 0.36
C PHE A 55 10.58 4.69 1.75
N LEU A 56 11.55 5.50 2.17
CA LEU A 56 11.43 6.31 3.38
C LEU A 56 11.02 7.75 2.99
N LYS A 57 9.86 8.20 3.47
CA LYS A 57 9.40 9.59 3.28
C LYS A 57 8.63 10.06 4.51
N SER A 58 8.98 11.24 5.02
CA SER A 58 8.30 11.88 6.18
C SER A 58 8.17 10.97 7.40
N GLY A 59 9.21 10.17 7.68
CA GLY A 59 9.25 9.22 8.80
C GLY A 59 8.43 7.95 8.61
N ILE A 60 7.87 7.72 7.42
CA ILE A 60 7.10 6.51 7.09
C ILE A 60 7.90 5.68 6.09
N VAL A 61 8.09 4.41 6.41
CA VAL A 61 8.63 3.41 5.47
C VAL A 61 7.46 2.82 4.70
N SER A 62 7.43 3.00 3.38
CA SER A 62 6.43 2.40 2.49
C SER A 62 7.08 1.22 1.77
N ILE A 63 6.62 0.01 2.06
CA ILE A 63 7.02 -1.20 1.35
C ILE A 63 6.05 -1.38 0.19
N LEU A 64 6.54 -1.20 -1.04
CA LEU A 64 5.78 -1.45 -2.26
C LEU A 64 6.14 -2.83 -2.80
N GLN A 65 5.14 -3.67 -3.01
CA GLN A 65 5.27 -4.89 -3.78
C GLN A 65 4.28 -4.91 -4.95
N VAL A 66 4.81 -5.04 -6.17
CA VAL A 66 4.02 -5.21 -7.39
C VAL A 66 4.20 -6.65 -7.86
N ASN A 67 3.12 -7.42 -7.84
CA ASN A 67 3.06 -8.76 -8.39
C ASN A 67 2.27 -8.69 -9.70
N ASN A 68 2.89 -9.06 -10.82
CA ASN A 68 2.29 -9.00 -12.14
C ASN A 68 2.09 -10.40 -12.72
N ASN A 69 0.92 -10.63 -13.31
CA ASN A 69 0.55 -11.87 -14.00
C ASN A 69 0.72 -13.15 -13.15
N VAL A 70 0.39 -13.05 -11.87
CA VAL A 70 0.46 -14.13 -10.87
C VAL A 70 -0.92 -14.79 -10.69
N GLU A 71 -0.95 -16.01 -10.16
CA GLU A 71 -2.19 -16.64 -9.71
C GLU A 71 -2.61 -16.02 -8.36
N ILE A 72 -3.87 -15.59 -8.27
CA ILE A 72 -4.45 -14.94 -7.10
C ILE A 72 -5.68 -15.74 -6.68
N THR A 73 -5.69 -16.15 -5.40
CA THR A 73 -6.84 -16.85 -4.79
C THR A 73 -7.52 -15.95 -3.78
N VAL A 74 -8.80 -15.69 -3.98
CA VAL A 74 -9.67 -14.93 -3.05
C VAL A 74 -10.88 -15.80 -2.71
N GLY A 75 -10.90 -16.33 -1.48
CA GLY A 75 -11.90 -17.33 -1.07
C GLY A 75 -11.79 -18.59 -1.94
N GLU A 76 -12.87 -18.95 -2.62
CA GLU A 76 -12.91 -20.11 -3.54
C GLU A 76 -12.55 -19.77 -4.99
N ARG A 77 -12.33 -18.49 -5.31
CA ARG A 77 -12.04 -18.04 -6.68
C ARG A 77 -10.52 -17.96 -6.89
N SER A 78 -10.00 -18.64 -7.91
CA SER A 78 -8.63 -18.45 -8.43
C SER A 78 -8.69 -17.80 -9.81
N PHE A 79 -7.84 -16.82 -10.05
CA PHE A 79 -7.67 -16.18 -11.36
C PHE A 79 -6.25 -15.66 -11.53
N ARG A 80 -5.85 -15.44 -12.79
CA ARG A 80 -4.58 -14.81 -13.11
C ARG A 80 -4.74 -13.30 -13.18
N GLY A 81 -3.89 -12.57 -12.47
CA GLY A 81 -4.01 -11.12 -12.35
C GLY A 81 -2.76 -10.48 -11.76
N SER A 82 -2.95 -9.31 -11.18
CA SER A 82 -1.87 -8.55 -10.54
C SER A 82 -2.30 -8.02 -9.18
N LEU A 83 -1.32 -7.72 -8.34
CA LEU A 83 -1.49 -7.18 -7.00
C LEU A 83 -0.51 -6.04 -6.78
N ILE A 84 -1.01 -4.88 -6.37
CA ILE A 84 -0.19 -3.82 -5.76
C ILE A 84 -0.44 -3.87 -4.25
N ASP A 85 0.60 -4.22 -3.51
CA ASP A 85 0.62 -4.30 -2.05
C ASP A 85 1.50 -3.17 -1.51
N ILE A 86 0.91 -2.32 -0.67
CA ILE A 86 1.61 -1.20 -0.04
C ILE A 86 1.42 -1.31 1.47
N ASP A 87 2.53 -1.46 2.20
CA ASP A 87 2.57 -1.43 3.66
C ASP A 87 3.30 -0.18 4.15
N CYS A 88 2.59 0.72 4.82
CA CYS A 88 3.12 1.94 5.40
C CYS A 88 3.39 1.74 6.89
N LEU A 89 4.69 1.74 7.24
CA LEU A 89 5.18 1.58 8.59
C LEU A 89 5.59 2.94 9.17
N ALA A 90 4.98 3.32 10.29
CA ALA A 90 5.45 4.44 11.10
C ALA A 90 6.18 3.90 12.33
N ASN A 91 7.47 4.21 12.45
CA ASN A 91 8.27 3.87 13.62
C ASN A 91 8.09 4.99 14.66
N LEU A 92 7.71 4.63 15.88
CA LEU A 92 7.27 5.58 16.91
C LEU A 92 8.20 5.52 18.13
N GLY A 93 8.38 4.33 18.71
CA GLY A 93 9.22 4.15 19.90
C GLY A 93 8.73 4.96 21.11
N GLU A 94 7.41 5.12 21.26
CA GLU A 94 6.79 6.01 22.26
C GLU A 94 5.95 5.23 23.28
N SER A 95 5.57 5.88 24.38
CA SER A 95 4.75 5.25 25.40
C SER A 95 3.33 4.94 24.89
N GLN A 96 2.64 4.02 25.55
CA GLN A 96 1.25 3.72 25.23
C GLN A 96 0.35 4.97 25.28
N ASP A 97 0.50 5.81 26.30
CA ASP A 97 -0.34 6.99 26.45
C ASP A 97 -0.05 8.04 25.39
N ASP A 98 1.23 8.27 25.05
CA ASP A 98 1.61 9.20 23.98
C ASP A 98 0.99 8.77 22.64
N PHE A 99 1.13 7.49 22.29
CA PHE A 99 0.53 6.95 21.07
C PHE A 99 -0.98 7.19 21.00
N PHE A 100 -1.72 6.87 22.08
CA PHE A 100 -3.17 7.04 22.06
C PHE A 100 -3.64 8.50 22.05
N MET A 101 -2.77 9.48 22.36
CA MET A 101 -3.11 10.90 22.22
C MET A 101 -3.16 11.34 20.74
N HIS A 102 -2.39 10.70 19.87
CA HIS A 102 -2.26 11.10 18.45
C HIS A 102 -2.42 9.94 17.47
N SER A 103 -2.92 8.77 17.90
CA SER A 103 -3.02 7.56 17.09
C SER A 103 -3.77 7.77 15.76
N ASN A 104 -4.79 8.62 15.77
CA ASN A 104 -5.54 8.97 14.56
C ASN A 104 -4.65 9.71 13.55
N GLU A 105 -3.81 10.63 14.01
CA GLU A 105 -2.87 11.35 13.15
C GLU A 105 -1.85 10.39 12.54
N VAL A 106 -1.33 9.43 13.32
CA VAL A 106 -0.42 8.40 12.81
C VAL A 106 -1.07 7.57 11.71
N ILE A 107 -2.32 7.13 11.92
CA ILE A 107 -3.08 6.36 10.94
C ILE A 107 -3.34 7.19 9.69
N GLU A 108 -3.79 8.45 9.83
CA GLU A 108 -4.05 9.36 8.71
C GLU A 108 -2.79 9.67 7.90
N ARG A 109 -1.64 9.85 8.56
CA ARG A 109 -0.36 10.06 7.86
C ARG A 109 0.03 8.83 7.04
N SER A 110 -0.11 7.63 7.60
CA SER A 110 0.13 6.37 6.87
C SER A 110 -0.85 6.18 5.72
N HIS A 111 -2.13 6.49 5.93
CA HIS A 111 -3.17 6.43 4.90
C HIS A 111 -2.86 7.36 3.73
N ASN A 112 -2.57 8.64 4.02
CA ASN A 112 -2.23 9.62 2.99
C ASN A 112 -0.95 9.24 2.24
N ARG A 113 0.04 8.68 2.94
CA ARG A 113 1.28 8.22 2.32
C ARG A 113 1.05 7.05 1.37
N GLU A 114 0.20 6.10 1.75
CA GLU A 114 -0.20 5.01 0.86
C GLU A 114 -0.90 5.54 -0.38
N LYS A 115 -1.93 6.39 -0.24
CA LYS A 115 -2.65 6.98 -1.36
C LYS A 115 -1.71 7.73 -2.31
N GLU A 116 -0.83 8.56 -1.74
CA GLU A 116 0.16 9.28 -2.53
C GLU A 116 1.00 8.31 -3.38
N LEU A 117 1.52 7.23 -2.78
CA LEU A 117 2.32 6.24 -3.50
C LEU A 117 1.48 5.50 -4.55
N PHE A 118 0.30 4.98 -4.19
CA PHE A 118 -0.59 4.24 -5.09
C PHE A 118 -0.97 5.07 -6.33
N TYR A 119 -1.52 6.27 -6.15
CA TYR A 119 -1.90 7.14 -7.27
C TYR A 119 -0.66 7.65 -8.03
N SER A 120 0.51 7.73 -7.39
CA SER A 120 1.73 8.03 -8.12
C SER A 120 2.16 6.90 -9.07
N LEU A 121 1.75 5.65 -8.82
CA LEU A 121 2.08 4.55 -9.71
C LEU A 121 1.20 4.52 -10.94
N LEU A 122 -0.10 4.79 -10.83
CA LEU A 122 -1.03 4.63 -11.95
C LEU A 122 -0.76 5.62 -13.09
N THR A 123 -0.92 5.16 -14.34
CA THR A 123 -1.00 6.07 -15.48
C THR A 123 -2.35 6.78 -15.53
N SER A 124 -2.43 7.92 -16.21
CA SER A 124 -3.70 8.65 -16.38
C SER A 124 -4.78 7.81 -17.05
N GLU A 125 -4.39 6.99 -18.04
CA GLU A 125 -5.28 6.08 -18.76
C GLU A 125 -5.84 5.02 -17.81
N THR A 126 -4.97 4.42 -16.99
CA THR A 126 -5.38 3.40 -16.02
C THR A 126 -6.27 3.98 -14.93
N LEU A 127 -5.95 5.18 -14.45
CA LEU A 127 -6.79 5.88 -13.48
C LEU A 127 -8.18 6.17 -14.05
N ALA A 128 -8.27 6.61 -15.30
CA ALA A 128 -9.56 6.88 -15.97
C ALA A 128 -10.42 5.61 -16.14
N MET A 129 -9.80 4.44 -16.35
CA MET A 129 -10.53 3.17 -16.47
C MET A 129 -11.29 2.78 -15.19
N PHE A 130 -10.85 3.24 -14.03
CA PHE A 130 -11.53 2.95 -12.77
C PHE A 130 -12.71 3.88 -12.49
N ASN A 131 -13.00 4.84 -13.37
CA ASN A 131 -14.06 5.84 -13.23
C ASN A 131 -14.13 6.46 -11.82
N PRO A 132 -13.04 7.06 -11.33
CA PRO A 132 -12.97 7.58 -9.96
C PRO A 132 -13.97 8.73 -9.76
N GLU A 133 -14.75 8.66 -8.70
CA GLU A 133 -15.59 9.76 -8.22
C GLU A 133 -14.76 10.62 -7.25
N TYR A 134 -14.71 11.92 -7.51
CA TYR A 134 -14.00 12.87 -6.66
C TYR A 134 -15.00 13.68 -5.85
N GLU A 135 -14.74 13.85 -4.55
CA GLU A 135 -15.48 14.81 -3.75
C GLU A 135 -15.26 16.23 -4.31
N GLU A 136 -16.33 17.01 -4.42
CA GLU A 136 -16.23 18.41 -4.80
C GLU A 136 -15.33 19.13 -3.77
N LYS A 137 -14.38 19.93 -4.27
CA LYS A 137 -13.59 20.80 -3.40
C LYS A 137 -14.52 21.83 -2.79
N VAL A 138 -14.81 21.68 -1.49
CA VAL A 138 -15.46 22.71 -0.66
C VAL A 138 -14.52 23.90 -0.48
#